data_AF-A0A1I2NLU0-F1
#
_entry.id   AF-A0A1I2NLU0-F1
#
_cell.length_a   1.000
_cell.length_b   1.000
_cell.length_c   1.000
_cell.angle_alpha   90.00
_cell.angle_beta   90.00
_cell.angle_gamma   90.00
#
_symmetry.space_group_name_H-M   'P 1'
#
loop_
_entity.id
_entity.type
_entity.pdbx_description
1 polymer ?
#
loop_
_entity_poly.entity_id
_entity_poly.type
_entity_poly.pdbx_seq_one_letter_code
_entity_poly.pdbx_strand_id
1 'polypeptide(L)'
;MSQSLEQIAQKLKDSPKKVQLIYAFNGIGKTRLSRKFRLLVDPKETAEEEEEQEDTRIKVMYYNAFTEDLFYWDNDLDADTNRRLIIRPNNFTNLVLQFLKDQDLDGNIASNLQHYTNKYLTPYFNDNYSEVSFSIERGGDDTLNNIKISKGEESNFIWCVFFSLLEQIVDILNIAEIEDRSTSQFNNLEYIFIDDPISSLDENHLIELAVNLAELIKKSNGLKFIVSTHNPLFYNVLYNELGLKKKKGAFMLSKNEDGTINLDDKYGDSNKSFSYHLYLKETIEEAIQSNTIEKYHFMLLRNLYEKTANFLGYPEWKRLLPEDRQLYYNRIIQFTSHSTLSNETVPEPTNPEKNTVKLLLEHLVDSKYWKEEVEPSAMETENVTV
;
A
#
# COMPACT_ATOMS: atom_id res chain seq x y z
N MET A 1 23.06 -2.58 -3.89
CA MET A 1 23.43 -3.93 -4.35
C MET A 1 22.17 -4.54 -4.93
N SER A 2 22.17 -4.87 -6.22
CA SER A 2 21.02 -5.47 -6.90
C SER A 2 20.65 -6.82 -6.27
N GLN A 3 19.37 -7.02 -5.98
CA GLN A 3 18.84 -8.25 -5.37
C GLN A 3 17.65 -8.80 -6.18
N SER A 4 17.43 -10.11 -6.06
CA SER A 4 16.18 -10.76 -6.49
C SER A 4 15.08 -10.58 -5.44
N LEU A 5 13.81 -10.75 -5.83
CA LEU A 5 12.69 -10.73 -4.89
C LEU A 5 12.81 -11.83 -3.83
N GLU A 6 13.39 -12.97 -4.17
CA GLU A 6 13.67 -14.09 -3.27
C GLU A 6 14.66 -13.68 -2.18
N GLN A 7 15.74 -13.00 -2.55
CA GLN A 7 16.72 -12.48 -1.59
C GLN A 7 16.12 -11.41 -0.68
N ILE A 8 15.24 -10.56 -1.21
CA ILE A 8 14.53 -9.56 -0.42
C ILE A 8 13.54 -10.24 0.55
N ALA A 9 12.76 -11.23 0.09
CA ALA A 9 11.87 -12.01 0.94
C ALA A 9 12.63 -12.72 2.07
N GLN A 10 13.81 -13.28 1.77
CA GLN A 10 14.69 -13.89 2.77
C GLN A 10 15.17 -12.87 3.80
N LYS A 11 15.64 -11.70 3.35
CA LYS A 11 16.01 -10.58 4.26
C LYS A 11 14.85 -10.18 5.17
N LEU A 12 13.63 -10.09 4.64
CA LEU A 12 12.44 -9.76 5.43
C LEU A 12 12.13 -10.85 6.46
N LYS A 13 12.32 -12.13 6.12
CA LYS A 13 12.08 -13.26 7.03
C LYS A 13 13.09 -13.30 8.17
N ASP A 14 14.37 -13.12 7.84
CA ASP A 14 15.50 -13.18 8.78
C ASP A 14 15.56 -11.97 9.73
N SER A 15 14.84 -10.90 9.40
CA SER A 15 14.74 -9.71 10.23
C SER A 15 14.10 -10.03 11.59
N PRO A 16 14.74 -9.62 12.71
CA PRO A 16 14.14 -9.75 14.04
C PRO A 16 13.07 -8.67 14.31
N LYS A 17 12.85 -7.74 13.36
CA LYS A 17 11.97 -6.59 13.56
C LYS A 17 10.51 -7.04 13.59
N LYS A 18 9.77 -6.61 14.61
CA LYS A 18 8.31 -6.81 14.71
C LYS A 18 7.58 -6.22 13.50
N VAL A 19 8.03 -5.08 12.98
CA VAL A 19 7.36 -4.39 11.87
C VAL A 19 8.37 -3.97 10.81
N GLN A 20 8.03 -4.24 9.56
CA GLN A 20 8.77 -3.86 8.38
C GLN A 20 7.82 -3.15 7.41
N LEU A 21 7.96 -1.83 7.29
CA LEU A 21 7.16 -0.98 6.43
C LEU A 21 7.93 -0.70 5.14
N ILE A 22 7.31 -0.96 4.00
CA ILE A 22 7.93 -0.88 2.68
C ILE A 22 7.11 0.07 1.81
N TYR A 23 7.71 1.18 1.40
CA TYR A 23 7.14 1.96 0.31
C TYR A 23 7.60 1.37 -1.03
N ALA A 24 6.71 1.29 -2.00
CA ALA A 24 7.09 1.02 -3.39
C ALA A 24 6.06 1.59 -4.36
N PHE A 25 6.56 2.19 -5.45
CA PHE A 25 5.69 2.63 -6.54
C PHE A 25 4.89 1.47 -7.15
N ASN A 26 3.84 1.81 -7.89
CA ASN A 26 3.06 0.84 -8.66
C ASN A 26 3.94 0.18 -9.72
N GLY A 27 3.72 -1.12 -9.95
CA GLY A 27 4.49 -1.91 -10.92
C GLY A 27 5.87 -2.42 -10.45
N ILE A 28 6.35 -2.02 -9.26
CA ILE A 28 7.66 -2.46 -8.74
C ILE A 28 7.65 -3.95 -8.31
N GLY A 29 6.49 -4.49 -7.94
CA GLY A 29 6.33 -5.92 -7.65
C GLY A 29 6.02 -6.26 -6.19
N LYS A 30 5.42 -5.35 -5.41
CA LYS A 30 4.98 -5.59 -4.01
C LYS A 30 4.17 -6.88 -3.86
N THR A 31 3.21 -7.11 -4.74
CA THR A 31 2.36 -8.32 -4.73
C THR A 31 3.15 -9.60 -5.05
N ARG A 32 4.18 -9.52 -5.89
CA ARG A 32 5.07 -10.67 -6.15
C ARG A 32 5.95 -10.94 -4.93
N LEU A 33 6.42 -9.88 -4.26
CA LEU A 33 7.18 -10.00 -3.02
C LEU A 33 6.35 -10.68 -1.91
N SER A 34 5.10 -10.27 -1.71
CA SER A 34 4.21 -10.89 -0.70
C SER A 34 3.99 -12.38 -0.97
N ARG A 35 3.82 -12.77 -2.25
CA ARG A 35 3.71 -14.18 -2.66
C ARG A 35 5.00 -14.97 -2.42
N LYS A 36 6.15 -14.41 -2.77
CA LYS A 36 7.46 -15.06 -2.53
C LYS A 36 7.72 -15.23 -1.04
N PHE A 37 7.38 -14.22 -0.24
CA PHE A 37 7.46 -14.29 1.21
C PHE A 37 6.56 -15.40 1.79
N ARG A 38 5.30 -15.48 1.35
CA ARG A 38 4.37 -16.54 1.79
C ARG A 38 4.93 -17.93 1.52
N LEU A 39 5.41 -18.19 0.30
CA LEU A 39 5.99 -19.49 -0.08
C LEU A 39 7.29 -19.82 0.67
N LEU A 40 8.01 -18.81 1.16
CA LEU A 40 9.25 -18.98 1.94
C LEU A 40 8.99 -19.35 3.42
N VAL A 41 7.89 -18.86 3.98
CA VAL A 41 7.48 -19.12 5.36
C VAL A 41 6.66 -20.41 5.46
N ASP A 42 5.79 -20.61 4.47
CA ASP A 42 4.85 -21.72 4.40
C ASP A 42 4.91 -22.35 2.98
N PRO A 43 5.95 -23.19 2.72
CA PRO A 43 6.10 -23.87 1.45
C PRO A 43 4.90 -24.79 1.21
N LYS A 44 4.33 -24.76 0.00
CA LYS A 44 3.43 -25.82 -0.43
C LYS A 44 4.28 -27.06 -0.69
N GLU A 45 4.20 -28.05 0.19
CA GLU A 45 4.61 -29.40 -0.19
C GLU A 45 3.61 -29.96 -1.22
N THR A 46 4.01 -30.98 -1.96
CA THR A 46 3.34 -31.51 -3.16
C THR A 46 1.84 -31.77 -2.97
N ALA A 47 1.07 -31.75 -4.06
CA ALA A 47 -0.39 -31.97 -4.06
C ALA A 47 -0.84 -33.30 -3.41
N GLU A 48 0.06 -34.27 -3.23
CA GLU A 48 -0.20 -35.55 -2.54
C GLU A 48 -0.22 -35.41 -1.01
N GLU A 49 0.40 -34.36 -0.45
CA GLU A 49 0.41 -34.08 1.00
C GLU A 49 -0.68 -33.07 1.40
N GLU A 50 -1.40 -32.47 0.43
CA GLU A 50 -2.57 -31.62 0.68
C GLU A 50 -3.75 -32.43 1.28
N GLU A 51 -3.78 -33.76 1.12
CA GLU A 51 -4.80 -34.65 1.73
C GLU A 51 -4.42 -35.16 3.14
N GLU A 52 -3.13 -35.18 3.51
CA GLU A 52 -2.67 -35.67 4.84
C GLU A 52 -2.44 -34.54 5.86
N GLN A 53 -2.38 -33.27 5.43
CA GLN A 53 -2.32 -32.12 6.35
C GLN A 53 -3.72 -31.75 6.89
N GLU A 54 -4.36 -32.67 7.61
CA GLU A 54 -5.59 -32.39 8.38
C GLU A 54 -5.37 -31.36 9.51
N ASP A 55 -4.12 -30.98 9.81
CA ASP A 55 -3.73 -30.06 10.89
C ASP A 55 -3.02 -28.80 10.32
N THR A 56 -3.68 -28.10 9.38
CA THR A 56 -3.15 -26.91 8.68
C THR A 56 -2.95 -25.71 9.61
N ARG A 57 -1.79 -25.70 10.28
CA ARG A 57 -1.33 -24.60 11.14
C ARG A 57 -0.85 -23.43 10.28
N ILE A 58 -1.71 -22.44 10.07
CA ILE A 58 -1.39 -21.24 9.28
C ILE A 58 -0.22 -20.48 9.92
N LYS A 59 0.92 -20.36 9.22
CA LYS A 59 2.09 -19.59 9.66
C LYS A 59 2.13 -18.15 9.16
N VAL A 60 1.49 -17.90 8.02
CA VAL A 60 1.47 -16.59 7.38
C VAL A 60 0.08 -16.26 6.85
N MET A 61 -0.43 -15.10 7.25
CA MET A 61 -1.63 -14.50 6.69
C MET A 61 -1.23 -13.35 5.77
N TYR A 62 -1.94 -13.17 4.65
CA TYR A 62 -1.66 -12.07 3.74
C TYR A 62 -2.95 -11.37 3.27
N TYR A 63 -2.84 -10.06 3.08
CA TYR A 63 -3.78 -9.23 2.33
C TYR A 63 -3.05 -8.71 1.10
N ASN A 64 -3.57 -8.99 -0.10
CA ASN A 64 -3.06 -8.51 -1.39
C ASN A 64 -4.12 -8.73 -2.47
N ALA A 65 -3.81 -8.39 -3.73
CA ALA A 65 -4.71 -8.61 -4.86
C ALA A 65 -5.25 -10.06 -4.99
N PHE A 66 -4.47 -11.10 -4.62
CA PHE A 66 -4.97 -12.48 -4.64
C PHE A 66 -6.03 -12.76 -3.58
N THR A 67 -6.03 -11.97 -2.50
CA THR A 67 -7.05 -12.03 -1.44
C THR A 67 -8.33 -11.38 -1.94
N GLU A 68 -8.22 -10.26 -2.66
CA GLU A 68 -9.36 -9.60 -3.30
C GLU A 68 -9.99 -10.49 -4.37
N ASP A 69 -9.18 -11.19 -5.17
CA ASP A 69 -9.64 -12.14 -6.21
C ASP A 69 -10.40 -13.37 -5.64
N LEU A 70 -10.40 -13.57 -4.31
CA LEU A 70 -11.27 -14.56 -3.66
C LEU A 70 -12.74 -14.14 -3.69
N PHE A 71 -13.02 -12.85 -3.87
CA PHE A 71 -14.35 -12.30 -3.92
C PHE A 71 -14.70 -11.97 -5.37
N TYR A 72 -15.83 -12.50 -5.86
CA TYR A 72 -16.25 -12.26 -7.24
C TYR A 72 -17.76 -12.12 -7.34
N TRP A 73 -18.22 -11.29 -8.27
CA TRP A 73 -19.65 -11.02 -8.42
C TRP A 73 -20.35 -12.08 -9.25
N ASP A 74 -21.47 -12.55 -8.73
CA ASP A 74 -22.60 -13.00 -9.54
C ASP A 74 -23.58 -11.83 -9.67
N ASN A 75 -23.68 -11.28 -10.88
CA ASN A 75 -24.53 -10.13 -11.16
C ASN A 75 -25.94 -10.52 -11.61
N ASP A 76 -26.28 -11.82 -11.65
CA ASP A 76 -27.58 -12.29 -12.15
C ASP A 76 -27.91 -11.64 -13.51
N LEU A 77 -27.04 -11.82 -14.51
CA LEU A 77 -27.16 -11.10 -15.79
C LEU A 77 -28.46 -11.38 -16.56
N ASP A 78 -29.13 -12.49 -16.24
CA ASP A 78 -30.37 -12.90 -16.90
C ASP A 78 -31.60 -12.19 -16.32
N ALA A 79 -31.70 -12.05 -14.99
CA ALA A 79 -32.87 -11.44 -14.33
C ALA A 79 -32.59 -10.05 -13.73
N ASP A 80 -31.33 -9.67 -13.53
CA ASP A 80 -30.84 -8.40 -12.97
C ASP A 80 -31.40 -8.07 -11.57
N THR A 81 -31.68 -9.10 -10.77
CA THR A 81 -32.41 -8.99 -9.49
C THR A 81 -31.62 -9.46 -8.27
N ASN A 82 -30.80 -10.50 -8.40
CA ASN A 82 -30.12 -11.16 -7.28
C ASN A 82 -28.60 -11.02 -7.37
N ARG A 83 -28.10 -9.80 -7.18
CA ARG A 83 -26.67 -9.52 -7.22
C ARG A 83 -26.02 -9.92 -5.91
N ARG A 84 -24.99 -10.77 -5.97
CA ARG A 84 -24.27 -11.29 -4.80
C ARG A 84 -22.76 -11.31 -5.04
N LEU A 85 -22.02 -11.07 -3.98
CA LEU A 85 -20.57 -11.27 -3.95
C LEU A 85 -20.30 -12.68 -3.40
N ILE A 86 -19.74 -13.55 -4.24
CA ILE A 86 -19.39 -14.92 -3.90
C ILE A 86 -17.95 -14.98 -3.40
N ILE A 87 -17.73 -15.73 -2.33
CA ILE A 87 -16.41 -16.00 -1.77
C ILE A 87 -15.94 -17.38 -2.25
N ARG A 88 -14.83 -17.40 -3.00
CA ARG A 88 -14.28 -18.61 -3.62
C ARG A 88 -13.85 -19.62 -2.55
N PRO A 89 -14.40 -20.85 -2.55
CA PRO A 89 -14.05 -21.86 -1.56
C PRO A 89 -12.62 -22.38 -1.79
N ASN A 90 -11.86 -22.49 -0.71
CA ASN A 90 -10.56 -23.15 -0.60
C ASN A 90 -10.25 -23.37 0.88
N ASN A 91 -9.15 -24.07 1.20
CA ASN A 91 -8.79 -24.39 2.59
C ASN A 91 -8.72 -23.15 3.49
N PHE A 92 -8.18 -22.03 2.98
CA PHE A 92 -8.07 -20.78 3.74
C PHE A 92 -9.43 -20.11 3.91
N THR A 93 -10.23 -19.94 2.85
CA THR A 93 -11.55 -19.29 2.97
C THR A 93 -12.51 -20.14 3.81
N ASN A 94 -12.49 -21.46 3.69
CA ASN A 94 -13.32 -22.33 4.53
C ASN A 94 -13.00 -22.14 6.02
N LEU A 95 -11.71 -22.10 6.38
CA LEU A 95 -11.27 -21.84 7.75
C LEU A 95 -11.68 -20.44 8.22
N VAL A 96 -11.41 -19.41 7.42
CA VAL A 96 -11.72 -18.02 7.76
C VAL A 96 -13.23 -17.79 7.89
N LEU A 97 -14.04 -18.27 6.95
CA LEU A 97 -15.49 -18.07 6.98
C LEU A 97 -16.15 -18.78 8.15
N GLN A 98 -15.70 -20.01 8.45
CA GLN A 98 -16.15 -20.72 9.65
C GLN A 98 -15.77 -19.95 10.92
N PHE A 99 -14.55 -19.43 11.00
CA PHE A 99 -14.10 -18.63 12.13
C PHE A 99 -14.87 -17.30 12.28
N LEU A 100 -15.13 -16.57 11.18
CA LEU A 100 -15.92 -15.35 11.20
C LEU A 100 -17.34 -15.61 11.74
N LYS A 101 -17.94 -16.73 11.35
CA LYS A 101 -19.25 -17.17 11.83
C LYS A 101 -19.22 -17.56 13.31
N ASP A 102 -18.23 -18.34 13.73
CA ASP A 102 -18.11 -18.79 15.13
C ASP A 102 -17.80 -17.64 16.10
N GLN A 103 -17.30 -16.51 15.60
CA GLN A 103 -17.00 -15.30 16.38
C GLN A 103 -18.03 -14.18 16.18
N ASP A 104 -19.09 -14.40 15.39
CA ASP A 104 -20.18 -13.43 15.13
C ASP A 104 -19.66 -12.05 14.66
N LEU A 105 -18.72 -12.07 13.71
CA LEU A 105 -18.01 -10.86 13.26
C LEU A 105 -18.73 -10.07 12.16
N ASP A 106 -19.91 -10.51 11.72
CA ASP A 106 -20.71 -9.82 10.71
C ASP A 106 -21.07 -8.38 11.11
N GLY A 107 -21.44 -8.17 12.38
CA GLY A 107 -21.72 -6.85 12.94
C GLY A 107 -20.51 -5.91 12.94
N ASN A 108 -19.31 -6.42 13.26
CA ASN A 108 -18.06 -5.67 13.20
C ASN A 108 -17.72 -5.28 11.76
N ILE A 109 -17.85 -6.23 10.82
CA ILE A 109 -17.60 -6.00 9.39
C ILE A 109 -18.56 -4.95 8.84
N ALA A 110 -19.85 -5.05 9.18
CA ALA A 110 -20.87 -4.08 8.77
C ALA A 110 -20.57 -2.67 9.32
N SER A 111 -20.24 -2.57 10.62
CA SER A 111 -19.92 -1.30 11.27
C SER A 111 -18.68 -0.64 10.64
N ASN A 112 -17.64 -1.43 10.39
CA ASN A 112 -16.41 -0.96 9.75
C ASN A 112 -16.68 -0.50 8.31
N LEU A 113 -17.46 -1.25 7.52
CA LEU A 113 -17.81 -0.87 6.16
C LEU A 113 -18.58 0.46 6.14
N GLN A 114 -19.61 0.58 6.99
CA GLN A 114 -20.44 1.77 7.12
C GLN A 114 -19.62 3.01 7.47
N HIS A 115 -18.62 2.84 8.33
CA HIS A 115 -17.70 3.90 8.74
C HIS A 115 -16.84 4.41 7.59
N TYR A 116 -16.17 3.51 6.85
CA TYR A 116 -15.24 3.90 5.78
C TYR A 116 -15.89 4.24 4.44
N THR A 117 -17.16 3.94 4.25
CA THR A 117 -17.84 4.13 2.97
C THR A 117 -19.12 4.95 3.11
N ASN A 118 -20.24 4.27 3.35
CA ASN A 118 -21.56 4.86 3.45
C ASN A 118 -22.24 4.29 4.67
N LYS A 119 -22.60 5.16 5.62
CA LYS A 119 -23.24 4.78 6.89
C LYS A 119 -24.55 3.99 6.78
N TYR A 120 -25.12 3.92 5.58
CA TYR A 120 -26.35 3.18 5.29
C TYR A 120 -26.11 1.87 4.53
N LEU A 121 -24.86 1.59 4.12
CA LEU A 121 -24.51 0.39 3.36
C LEU A 121 -24.32 -0.79 4.31
N THR A 122 -25.15 -1.82 4.21
CA THR A 122 -25.09 -2.99 5.10
C THR A 122 -24.79 -4.26 4.29
N PRO A 123 -23.72 -5.01 4.62
CA PRO A 123 -23.46 -6.34 4.07
C PRO A 123 -24.25 -7.42 4.83
N TYR A 124 -24.76 -8.41 4.11
CA TYR A 124 -25.49 -9.55 4.65
C TYR A 124 -24.86 -10.85 4.17
N PHE A 125 -24.28 -11.60 5.10
CA PHE A 125 -23.77 -12.94 4.85
C PHE A 125 -24.91 -13.94 4.83
N ASN A 126 -24.83 -14.93 3.94
CA ASN A 126 -25.72 -16.10 3.99
C ASN A 126 -25.28 -17.07 5.13
N ASP A 127 -26.09 -18.09 5.40
CA ASP A 127 -25.92 -18.98 6.56
C ASP A 127 -24.53 -19.67 6.64
N ASN A 128 -23.88 -19.92 5.51
CA ASN A 128 -22.56 -20.54 5.42
C ASN A 128 -21.44 -19.53 5.10
N TYR A 129 -21.75 -18.24 5.09
CA TYR A 129 -20.84 -17.13 4.82
C TYR A 129 -20.17 -17.18 3.43
N SER A 130 -20.64 -18.02 2.50
CA SER A 130 -20.06 -18.13 1.16
C SER A 130 -20.52 -17.04 0.19
N GLU A 131 -21.59 -16.31 0.53
CA GLU A 131 -22.17 -15.27 -0.29
C GLU A 131 -22.52 -14.04 0.56
N VAL A 132 -22.38 -12.87 -0.05
CA VAL A 132 -22.71 -11.58 0.58
C VAL A 132 -23.63 -10.79 -0.34
N SER A 133 -24.77 -10.35 0.19
CA SER A 133 -25.63 -9.34 -0.45
C SER A 133 -25.48 -8.00 0.27
N PHE A 134 -25.90 -6.92 -0.39
CA PHE A 134 -25.77 -5.57 0.15
C PHE A 134 -27.10 -4.83 0.08
N SER A 135 -27.37 -4.01 1.09
CA SER A 135 -28.52 -3.10 1.14
C SER A 135 -28.10 -1.65 1.38
N ILE A 136 -28.99 -0.71 1.08
CA ILE A 136 -28.95 0.65 1.60
C ILE A 136 -30.17 0.88 2.49
N GLU A 137 -29.92 1.15 3.77
CA GLU A 137 -30.95 1.30 4.81
C GLU A 137 -31.02 2.73 5.32
N ARG A 138 -31.87 3.57 4.72
CA ARG A 138 -32.02 5.00 5.11
C ARG A 138 -33.09 5.25 6.16
N GLY A 139 -33.72 4.18 6.67
CA GLY A 139 -34.87 4.23 7.58
C GLY A 139 -36.19 4.43 6.85
N GLY A 140 -37.28 3.84 7.37
CA GLY A 140 -38.59 3.82 6.73
C GLY A 140 -38.70 2.79 5.60
N ASP A 141 -39.60 3.02 4.64
CA ASP A 141 -39.82 2.12 3.49
C ASP A 141 -38.76 2.25 2.36
N ASP A 142 -37.79 3.17 2.49
CA ASP A 142 -36.76 3.46 1.49
C ASP A 142 -35.52 2.53 1.60
N THR A 143 -35.75 1.22 1.78
CA THR A 143 -34.67 0.23 1.80
C THR A 143 -34.42 -0.32 0.40
N LEU A 144 -33.19 -0.18 -0.10
CA LEU A 144 -32.77 -0.75 -1.38
C LEU A 144 -32.01 -2.04 -1.11
N ASN A 145 -32.60 -3.19 -1.43
CA ASN A 145 -31.99 -4.51 -1.27
C ASN A 145 -31.25 -4.98 -2.53
N ASN A 146 -30.34 -5.94 -2.37
CA ASN A 146 -29.62 -6.62 -3.45
C ASN A 146 -28.91 -5.67 -4.42
N ILE A 147 -28.23 -4.66 -3.86
CA ILE A 147 -27.52 -3.66 -4.66
C ILE A 147 -26.12 -4.14 -5.06
N LYS A 148 -25.65 -3.68 -6.22
CA LYS A 148 -24.24 -3.77 -6.61
C LYS A 148 -23.50 -2.55 -6.09
N ILE A 149 -22.50 -2.77 -5.26
CA ILE A 149 -21.60 -1.71 -4.77
C ILE A 149 -20.51 -1.38 -5.80
N SER A 150 -19.90 -0.20 -5.69
CA SER A 150 -18.77 0.21 -6.53
C SER A 150 -17.52 -0.64 -6.28
N LYS A 151 -16.54 -0.55 -7.18
CA LYS A 151 -15.25 -1.26 -7.01
C LYS A 151 -14.45 -0.77 -5.81
N GLY A 152 -14.57 0.50 -5.45
CA GLY A 152 -13.96 1.05 -4.24
C GLY A 152 -14.61 0.51 -2.97
N GLU A 153 -15.95 0.49 -2.91
CA GLU A 153 -16.69 -0.11 -1.80
C GLU A 153 -16.42 -1.61 -1.67
N GLU A 154 -16.27 -2.32 -2.79
CA GLU A 154 -15.92 -3.75 -2.81
C GLU A 154 -14.55 -4.03 -2.17
N SER A 155 -13.51 -3.30 -2.56
CA SER A 155 -12.18 -3.49 -1.95
C SER A 155 -12.15 -3.00 -0.49
N ASN A 156 -12.86 -1.93 -0.15
CA ASN A 156 -13.05 -1.52 1.26
C ASN A 156 -13.79 -2.59 2.09
N PHE A 157 -14.80 -3.25 1.53
CA PHE A 157 -15.48 -4.37 2.19
C PHE A 157 -14.53 -5.53 2.45
N ILE A 158 -13.73 -5.93 1.46
CA ILE A 158 -12.76 -7.02 1.60
C ILE A 158 -11.70 -6.67 2.66
N TRP A 159 -11.25 -5.42 2.69
CA TRP A 159 -10.41 -4.92 3.77
C TRP A 159 -11.10 -4.99 5.14
N CYS A 160 -12.37 -4.59 5.26
CA CYS A 160 -13.12 -4.67 6.51
C CYS A 160 -13.27 -6.11 7.01
N VAL A 161 -13.49 -7.08 6.12
CA VAL A 161 -13.48 -8.52 6.44
C VAL A 161 -12.12 -8.93 6.99
N PHE A 162 -11.04 -8.59 6.28
CA PHE A 162 -9.68 -8.93 6.69
C PHE A 162 -9.27 -8.27 8.00
N PHE A 163 -9.60 -6.99 8.19
CA PHE A 163 -9.25 -6.21 9.37
C PHE A 163 -9.98 -6.73 10.61
N SER A 164 -11.29 -7.01 10.50
CA SER A 164 -12.08 -7.57 11.62
C SER A 164 -11.57 -8.96 12.02
N LEU A 165 -11.19 -9.79 11.04
CA LEU A 165 -10.51 -11.06 11.28
C LEU A 165 -9.19 -10.86 12.03
N LEU A 166 -8.39 -9.86 11.60
CA LEU A 166 -7.09 -9.57 12.18
C LEU A 166 -7.19 -9.08 13.63
N GLU A 167 -8.17 -8.24 13.93
CA GLU A 167 -8.49 -7.79 15.29
C GLU A 167 -8.77 -8.99 16.20
N GLN A 168 -9.68 -9.87 15.79
CA GLN A 168 -10.04 -11.05 16.57
C GLN A 168 -8.85 -12.01 16.78
N ILE A 169 -8.02 -12.22 15.75
CA ILE A 169 -6.81 -13.04 15.86
C ILE A 169 -5.82 -12.44 16.85
N VAL A 170 -5.61 -11.12 16.81
CA VAL A 170 -4.72 -10.43 17.74
C VAL A 170 -5.21 -10.59 19.18
N ASP A 171 -6.51 -10.43 19.42
CA ASP A 171 -7.09 -10.60 20.75
C ASP A 171 -6.92 -12.02 21.29
N ILE A 172 -7.12 -13.04 20.44
CA ILE A 172 -6.91 -14.44 20.80
C ILE A 172 -5.44 -14.73 21.10
N LEU A 173 -4.51 -14.27 20.25
CA LEU A 173 -3.08 -14.52 20.42
C LEU A 173 -2.47 -13.75 21.61
N ASN A 174 -3.15 -12.71 22.08
CA ASN A 174 -2.79 -11.99 23.29
C ASN A 174 -3.14 -12.75 24.59
N ILE A 175 -3.97 -13.79 24.51
CA ILE A 175 -4.22 -14.70 25.64
C ILE A 175 -2.97 -15.55 25.87
N ALA A 176 -2.39 -15.43 27.06
CA ALA A 176 -1.11 -16.06 27.43
C ALA A 176 -1.22 -17.59 27.48
N GLU A 177 -2.26 -18.11 28.11
CA GLU A 177 -2.51 -19.54 28.21
C GLU A 177 -3.16 -20.06 26.93
N ILE A 178 -2.48 -20.98 26.25
CA ILE A 178 -2.95 -21.53 24.96
C ILE A 178 -4.29 -22.25 25.11
N GLU A 179 -4.52 -22.83 26.29
CA GLU A 179 -5.72 -23.60 26.64
C GLU A 179 -6.96 -22.71 26.81
N ASP A 180 -6.78 -21.43 27.11
CA ASP A 180 -7.85 -20.43 27.29
C ASP A 180 -8.27 -19.75 25.97
N ARG A 181 -7.59 -20.06 24.86
CA ARG A 181 -7.90 -19.49 23.54
C ARG A 181 -9.15 -20.12 22.96
N SER A 182 -10.03 -19.31 22.37
CA SER A 182 -11.26 -19.77 21.72
C SER A 182 -11.01 -20.68 20.51
N THR A 183 -9.82 -20.63 19.91
CA THR A 183 -9.41 -21.50 18.81
C THR A 183 -7.90 -21.74 18.83
N SER A 184 -7.49 -22.92 18.37
CA SER A 184 -6.07 -23.27 18.18
C SER A 184 -5.56 -22.99 16.77
N GLN A 185 -6.44 -22.66 15.82
CA GLN A 185 -6.15 -22.55 14.38
C GLN A 185 -5.03 -21.55 14.07
N PHE A 186 -4.93 -20.47 14.85
CA PHE A 186 -3.97 -19.38 14.64
C PHE A 186 -2.75 -19.45 15.55
N ASN A 187 -2.62 -20.46 16.42
CA ASN A 187 -1.56 -20.52 17.43
C ASN A 187 -0.14 -20.49 16.85
N ASN A 188 0.03 -20.92 15.60
CA ASN A 188 1.31 -20.95 14.90
C ASN A 188 1.48 -19.80 13.90
N LEU A 189 0.57 -18.82 13.92
CA LEU A 189 0.67 -17.65 13.07
C LEU A 189 1.86 -16.80 13.53
N GLU A 190 2.81 -16.61 12.63
CA GLU A 190 4.04 -15.87 12.90
C GLU A 190 4.06 -14.52 12.14
N TYR A 191 3.51 -14.50 10.92
CA TYR A 191 3.63 -13.38 10.01
C TYR A 191 2.29 -12.90 9.46
N ILE A 192 2.13 -11.59 9.36
CA ILE A 192 1.05 -10.92 8.65
C ILE A 192 1.68 -10.03 7.58
N PHE A 193 1.34 -10.28 6.31
CA PHE A 193 1.80 -9.49 5.17
C PHE A 193 0.63 -8.70 4.57
N ILE A 194 0.69 -7.38 4.64
CA ILE A 194 -0.37 -6.50 4.09
C ILE A 194 0.24 -5.73 2.92
N ASP A 195 -0.24 -5.99 1.71
CA ASP A 195 0.15 -5.30 0.49
C ASP A 195 -0.97 -4.39 0.00
N ASP A 196 -0.74 -3.08 0.14
CA ASP A 196 -1.59 -2.00 -0.35
C ASP A 196 -3.05 -2.13 0.12
N PRO A 197 -3.32 -1.97 1.43
CA PRO A 197 -4.66 -2.13 1.99
C PRO A 197 -5.62 -0.96 1.65
N ILE A 198 -5.27 -0.18 0.63
CA ILE A 198 -5.79 1.16 0.39
C ILE A 198 -6.40 1.24 -1.01
N SER A 199 -7.73 1.20 -1.06
CA SER A 199 -8.49 1.40 -2.28
C SER A 199 -9.48 2.54 -2.13
N SER A 200 -9.40 3.53 -3.01
CA SER A 200 -10.49 4.51 -3.21
C SER A 200 -11.02 5.22 -1.94
N LEU A 201 -10.19 5.36 -0.90
CA LEU A 201 -10.50 6.13 0.31
C LEU A 201 -10.05 7.58 0.16
N ASP A 202 -10.78 8.50 0.81
CA ASP A 202 -10.30 9.88 0.99
C ASP A 202 -9.16 9.97 2.00
N GLU A 203 -8.49 11.13 2.06
CA GLU A 203 -7.32 11.33 2.90
C GLU A 203 -7.61 11.16 4.41
N ASN A 204 -8.82 11.49 4.89
CA ASN A 204 -9.16 11.37 6.31
C ASN A 204 -9.33 9.91 6.71
N HIS A 205 -10.13 9.16 5.94
CA HIS A 205 -10.32 7.73 6.18
C HIS A 205 -9.01 6.95 5.98
N LEU A 206 -8.14 7.38 5.07
CA LEU A 206 -6.82 6.80 4.88
C LEU A 206 -5.92 6.99 6.11
N ILE A 207 -5.92 8.19 6.71
CA ILE A 207 -5.18 8.47 7.95
C ILE A 207 -5.73 7.60 9.07
N GLU A 208 -7.04 7.51 9.21
CA GLU A 208 -7.68 6.71 10.24
C GLU A 208 -7.35 5.22 10.11
N LEU A 209 -7.44 4.65 8.90
CA LEU A 209 -7.05 3.27 8.63
C LEU A 209 -5.59 3.01 9.03
N ALA A 210 -4.68 3.95 8.73
CA ALA A 210 -3.28 3.85 9.12
C ALA A 210 -3.10 3.87 10.65
N VAL A 211 -3.82 4.75 11.35
CA VAL A 211 -3.78 4.83 12.82
C VAL A 211 -4.32 3.52 13.43
N ASN A 212 -5.48 3.06 12.99
CA ASN A 212 -6.11 1.84 13.48
C ASN A 212 -5.21 0.61 13.26
N LEU A 213 -4.61 0.49 12.07
CA LEU A 213 -3.65 -0.58 11.78
C LEU A 213 -2.39 -0.47 12.66
N ALA A 214 -1.87 0.73 12.89
CA ALA A 214 -0.71 0.93 13.77
C ALA A 214 -1.02 0.55 15.23
N GLU A 215 -2.20 0.89 15.73
CA GLU A 215 -2.67 0.50 17.06
C GLU A 215 -2.80 -1.02 17.19
N LEU A 216 -3.40 -1.67 16.21
CA LEU A 216 -3.52 -3.13 16.15
C LEU A 216 -2.14 -3.81 16.19
N ILE A 217 -1.21 -3.32 15.37
CA ILE A 217 0.18 -3.81 15.34
C ILE A 217 0.86 -3.59 16.70
N LYS A 218 0.63 -2.46 17.38
CA LYS A 218 1.20 -2.22 18.72
C LYS A 218 0.62 -3.22 19.74
N LYS A 219 -0.69 -3.48 19.71
CA LYS A 219 -1.40 -4.39 20.63
C LYS A 219 -1.05 -5.87 20.43
N SER A 220 -0.66 -6.28 19.22
CA SER A 220 -0.32 -7.68 18.93
C SER A 220 0.89 -8.20 19.72
N ASN A 221 0.87 -9.48 20.11
CA ASN A 221 2.01 -10.19 20.67
C ASN A 221 2.38 -11.39 19.80
N GLY A 222 3.67 -11.74 19.73
CA GLY A 222 4.16 -12.88 18.95
C GLY A 222 4.15 -12.73 17.43
N LEU A 223 3.42 -11.73 16.88
CA LEU A 223 3.26 -11.51 15.44
C LEU A 223 4.28 -10.54 14.86
N LYS A 224 4.77 -10.85 13.65
CA LYS A 224 5.59 -9.98 12.81
C LYS A 224 4.78 -9.46 11.62
N PHE A 225 4.89 -8.16 11.35
CA PHE A 225 4.14 -7.47 10.31
C PHE A 225 5.06 -7.00 9.20
N ILE A 226 4.67 -7.25 7.96
CA ILE A 226 5.25 -6.65 6.77
C ILE A 226 4.14 -5.89 6.07
N VAL A 227 4.27 -4.57 5.98
CA VAL A 227 3.27 -3.71 5.35
C VAL A 227 3.92 -3.05 4.15
N SER A 228 3.36 -3.23 2.96
CA SER A 228 3.78 -2.53 1.75
C SER A 228 2.69 -1.60 1.23
N THR A 229 3.07 -0.43 0.71
CA THR A 229 2.11 0.51 0.10
C THR A 229 2.76 1.36 -0.98
N HIS A 230 1.95 1.89 -1.89
CA HIS A 230 2.36 2.95 -2.81
C HIS A 230 1.97 4.37 -2.36
N ASN A 231 1.20 4.51 -1.29
CA ASN A 231 0.66 5.81 -0.89
C ASN A 231 1.57 6.48 0.16
N PRO A 232 2.15 7.66 -0.15
CA PRO A 232 3.05 8.35 0.77
C PRO A 232 2.39 8.80 2.07
N LEU A 233 1.11 9.20 2.05
CA LEU A 233 0.39 9.63 3.24
C LEU A 233 0.21 8.45 4.20
N PHE A 234 -0.28 7.32 3.68
CA PHE A 234 -0.44 6.09 4.45
C PHE A 234 0.89 5.61 5.06
N TYR A 235 1.94 5.58 4.24
CA TYR A 235 3.29 5.23 4.70
C TYR A 235 3.77 6.16 5.82
N ASN A 236 3.60 7.47 5.67
CA ASN A 236 4.05 8.46 6.64
C ASN A 236 3.34 8.35 7.98
N VAL A 237 2.02 8.17 7.97
CA VAL A 237 1.24 7.98 9.19
C VAL A 237 1.72 6.72 9.91
N LEU A 238 1.82 5.57 9.21
CA LEU A 238 2.34 4.33 9.79
C LEU A 238 3.77 4.47 10.31
N TYR A 239 4.67 5.11 9.56
CA TYR A 239 6.06 5.32 9.95
C TYR A 239 6.17 6.04 11.29
N ASN A 240 5.41 7.13 11.44
CA ASN A 240 5.37 7.94 12.65
C ASN A 240 4.69 7.19 13.79
N GLU A 241 3.50 6.64 13.56
CA GLU A 241 2.72 5.96 14.59
C GLU A 241 3.47 4.75 15.16
N LEU A 242 4.14 3.98 14.32
CA LEU A 242 4.90 2.80 14.75
C LEU A 242 6.28 3.14 15.31
N GLY A 243 6.72 4.40 15.23
CA GLY A 243 8.02 4.88 15.70
C GLY A 243 9.19 4.24 14.95
N LEU A 244 9.05 4.03 13.63
CA LEU A 244 9.99 3.23 12.84
C LEU A 244 11.37 3.86 12.70
N LYS A 245 11.51 5.18 12.93
CA LYS A 245 12.81 5.86 13.04
C LYS A 245 13.73 5.18 14.06
N LYS A 246 13.22 4.92 15.27
CA LYS A 246 13.99 4.27 16.35
C LYS A 246 14.15 2.77 16.13
N LYS A 247 13.12 2.13 15.59
CA LYS A 247 13.06 0.68 15.36
C LYS A 247 13.78 0.22 14.09
N LYS A 248 14.19 1.16 13.24
CA LYS A 248 14.86 0.91 11.95
C LYS A 248 14.09 -0.08 11.07
N GLY A 249 12.76 0.04 11.01
CA GLY A 249 11.88 -0.92 10.31
C GLY A 249 11.28 -0.40 9.01
N ALA A 250 11.91 0.56 8.35
CA ALA A 250 11.34 1.29 7.23
C ALA A 250 12.23 1.22 5.99
N PHE A 251 11.62 0.94 4.83
CA PHE A 251 12.32 0.60 3.60
C PHE A 251 11.66 1.20 2.37
N MET A 252 12.46 1.36 1.32
CA MET A 252 12.04 1.69 -0.03
C MET A 252 12.38 0.55 -0.97
N LEU A 253 11.39 0.02 -1.68
CA LEU A 253 11.56 -0.97 -2.73
C LEU A 253 11.59 -0.26 -4.09
N SER A 254 12.70 -0.37 -4.80
CA SER A 254 12.91 0.23 -6.13
C SER A 254 13.32 -0.84 -7.15
N LYS A 255 13.03 -0.61 -8.42
CA LYS A 255 13.38 -1.50 -9.53
C LYS A 255 14.21 -0.72 -10.54
N ASN A 256 15.37 -1.26 -10.89
CA ASN A 256 16.28 -0.69 -11.89
C ASN A 256 15.88 -1.15 -13.31
N GLU A 257 16.38 -0.46 -14.35
CA GLU A 257 16.15 -0.79 -15.76
C GLU A 257 16.54 -2.23 -16.15
N ASP A 258 17.64 -2.74 -15.58
CA ASP A 258 18.11 -4.12 -15.80
C ASP A 258 17.18 -5.18 -15.18
N GLY A 259 16.10 -4.74 -14.53
CA GLY A 259 15.11 -5.59 -13.88
C GLY A 259 15.46 -5.97 -12.44
N THR A 260 16.65 -5.58 -11.95
CA THR A 260 17.06 -5.84 -10.58
C THR A 260 16.32 -4.95 -9.59
N ILE A 261 16.23 -5.40 -8.34
CA ILE A 261 15.44 -4.73 -7.30
C ILE A 261 16.35 -4.39 -6.13
N ASN A 262 16.13 -3.21 -5.55
CA ASN A 262 16.82 -2.77 -4.34
C ASN A 262 15.81 -2.60 -3.20
N LEU A 263 16.25 -2.92 -1.97
CA LEU A 263 15.54 -2.61 -0.75
C LEU A 263 16.43 -1.69 0.09
N ASP A 264 16.13 -0.40 0.06
CA ASP A 264 16.94 0.64 0.70
C ASP A 264 16.33 1.03 2.04
N ASP A 265 17.19 1.16 3.05
CA ASP A 265 16.77 1.61 4.38
C ASP A 265 16.34 3.08 4.39
N LYS A 266 15.29 3.42 5.15
CA LYS A 266 14.82 4.80 5.35
C LYS A 266 14.72 5.14 6.84
N TYR A 267 15.70 5.87 7.38
CA TYR A 267 15.86 6.11 8.83
C TYR A 267 15.86 7.60 9.24
N GLY A 268 15.29 8.50 8.44
CA GLY A 268 15.31 9.95 8.68
C GLY A 268 14.33 10.44 9.75
N ASP A 269 14.58 11.66 10.23
CA ASP A 269 13.64 12.42 11.07
C ASP A 269 12.41 12.83 10.26
N SER A 270 11.25 12.76 10.89
CA SER A 270 9.99 13.29 10.38
C SER A 270 10.18 14.71 9.81
N ASN A 271 9.64 14.93 8.60
CA ASN A 271 9.81 16.01 7.61
C ASN A 271 10.88 15.83 6.53
N LYS A 272 11.93 15.03 6.73
CA LYS A 272 12.84 14.64 5.62
C LYS A 272 12.68 13.18 5.20
N SER A 273 12.21 12.32 6.10
CA SER A 273 12.22 10.87 5.85
C SER A 273 11.19 10.33 4.86
N PHE A 274 10.18 11.13 4.49
CA PHE A 274 9.33 10.92 3.30
C PHE A 274 8.57 12.21 2.99
N SER A 275 9.29 13.33 2.88
CA SER A 275 8.76 14.41 2.05
C SER A 275 8.75 13.86 0.64
N TYR A 276 7.62 13.28 0.22
CA TYR A 276 7.50 12.63 -1.09
C TYR A 276 8.08 13.54 -2.18
N HIS A 277 7.86 14.85 -2.09
CA HIS A 277 8.45 15.85 -2.96
C HIS A 277 9.98 15.95 -2.88
N LEU A 278 10.59 15.90 -1.69
CA LEU A 278 12.04 15.82 -1.54
C LEU A 278 12.59 14.49 -2.07
N TYR A 279 11.92 13.37 -1.81
CA TYR A 279 12.33 12.08 -2.37
C TYR A 279 12.24 12.05 -3.90
N LEU A 280 11.17 12.59 -4.48
CA LEU A 280 11.03 12.75 -5.93
C LEU A 280 12.18 13.63 -6.46
N LYS A 281 12.45 14.76 -5.79
CA LYS A 281 13.57 15.66 -6.14
C LYS A 281 14.91 14.93 -6.10
N GLU A 282 15.27 14.32 -4.97
CA GLU A 282 16.53 13.57 -4.78
C GLU A 282 16.68 12.45 -5.82
N THR A 283 15.62 11.68 -6.07
CA THR A 283 15.64 10.60 -7.08
C THR A 283 15.93 11.16 -8.48
N ILE A 284 15.35 12.31 -8.83
CA ILE A 284 15.62 12.95 -10.12
C ILE A 284 17.04 13.56 -10.13
N GLU A 285 17.51 14.15 -9.03
CA GLU A 285 18.87 14.71 -8.89
C GLU A 285 19.94 13.64 -9.04
N GLU A 286 19.79 12.49 -8.38
CA GLU A 286 20.69 11.34 -8.50
C GLU A 286 20.75 10.87 -9.95
N ALA A 287 19.60 10.72 -10.61
CA ALA A 287 19.53 10.31 -12.01
C ALA A 287 20.15 11.31 -12.99
N ILE A 288 20.03 12.62 -12.70
CA ILE A 288 20.72 13.67 -13.46
C ILE A 288 22.23 13.53 -13.29
N GLN A 289 22.72 13.33 -12.06
CA GLN A 289 24.15 13.24 -11.75
C GLN A 289 24.80 11.98 -12.34
N SER A 290 24.11 10.84 -12.29
CA SER A 290 24.56 9.57 -12.87
C SER A 290 24.30 9.46 -14.38
N ASN A 291 23.62 10.43 -14.98
CA ASN A 291 23.13 10.40 -16.37
C ASN A 291 22.22 9.19 -16.68
N THR A 292 21.51 8.69 -15.66
CA THR A 292 20.54 7.57 -15.75
C THR A 292 19.10 8.08 -15.73
N ILE A 293 18.81 9.21 -16.40
CA ILE A 293 17.42 9.67 -16.56
C ILE A 293 16.67 8.72 -17.50
N GLU A 294 15.51 8.27 -17.02
CA GLU A 294 14.62 7.28 -17.64
C GLU A 294 13.18 7.81 -17.67
N LYS A 295 12.29 7.10 -18.37
CA LYS A 295 10.87 7.48 -18.52
C LYS A 295 10.16 7.73 -17.20
N TYR A 296 10.39 6.89 -16.19
CA TYR A 296 9.71 7.04 -14.90
C TYR A 296 10.08 8.35 -14.19
N HIS A 297 11.27 8.92 -14.47
CA HIS A 297 11.69 10.21 -13.90
C HIS A 297 10.84 11.37 -14.43
N PHE A 298 10.29 11.28 -15.64
CA PHE A 298 9.33 12.28 -16.14
C PHE A 298 8.03 12.25 -15.34
N MET A 299 7.59 11.06 -14.92
CA MET A 299 6.43 10.92 -14.02
C MET A 299 6.74 11.50 -12.64
N LEU A 300 7.94 11.26 -12.09
CA LEU A 300 8.35 11.87 -10.83
C LEU A 300 8.39 13.40 -10.91
N LEU A 301 8.97 13.93 -11.99
CA LEU A 301 9.04 15.38 -12.24
C LEU A 301 7.64 15.98 -12.34
N ARG A 302 6.74 15.35 -13.10
CA ARG A 302 5.34 15.77 -13.21
C ARG A 302 4.64 15.80 -11.85
N ASN A 303 4.79 14.76 -11.05
CA ASN A 303 4.23 14.70 -9.69
C ASN A 303 4.74 15.85 -8.81
N LEU A 304 6.01 16.21 -8.95
CA LEU A 304 6.62 17.33 -8.22
C LEU A 304 5.97 18.67 -8.62
N TYR A 305 5.79 18.91 -9.92
CA TYR A 305 5.08 20.09 -10.42
C TYR A 305 3.61 20.14 -10.02
N GLU A 306 2.87 19.03 -10.12
CA GLU A 306 1.46 18.94 -9.74
C GLU A 306 1.26 19.28 -8.26
N LYS A 307 2.11 18.73 -7.40
CA LYS A 307 2.01 18.95 -5.96
C LYS A 307 2.46 20.35 -5.56
N THR A 308 3.51 20.88 -6.20
CA THR A 308 3.91 22.29 -6.00
C THR A 308 2.80 23.25 -6.45
N ALA A 309 2.15 22.97 -7.58
CA ALA A 309 1.05 23.80 -8.10
C ALA A 309 -0.16 23.78 -7.17
N ASN A 310 -0.54 22.61 -6.68
CA ASN A 310 -1.62 22.46 -5.70
C ASN A 310 -1.32 23.23 -4.40
N PHE A 311 -0.10 23.11 -3.88
CA PHE A 311 0.32 23.82 -2.66
C PHE A 311 0.26 25.34 -2.83
N LEU A 312 0.65 25.85 -4.00
CA LEU A 312 0.63 27.28 -4.32
C LEU A 312 -0.74 27.79 -4.83
N GLY A 313 -1.76 26.92 -4.93
CA GLY A 313 -3.10 27.30 -5.36
C GLY A 313 -3.26 27.57 -6.86
N TYR A 314 -2.39 27.03 -7.72
CA TYR A 314 -2.53 27.13 -9.17
C TYR A 314 -3.58 26.11 -9.68
N PRO A 315 -4.49 26.51 -10.59
CA PRO A 315 -5.52 25.60 -11.12
C PRO A 315 -4.97 24.55 -12.10
N GLU A 316 -3.78 24.79 -12.66
CA GLU A 316 -3.11 23.85 -13.57
C GLU A 316 -1.61 23.91 -13.35
N TRP A 317 -0.95 22.76 -13.23
CA TRP A 317 0.48 22.67 -12.92
C TRP A 317 1.38 23.22 -14.03
N LYS A 318 0.95 23.18 -15.29
CA LYS A 318 1.68 23.74 -16.44
C LYS A 318 1.97 25.24 -16.29
N ARG A 319 1.25 25.94 -15.41
CA ARG A 319 1.48 27.36 -15.10
C ARG A 319 2.80 27.61 -14.37
N LEU A 320 3.35 26.58 -13.70
CA LEU A 320 4.66 26.61 -13.06
C LEU A 320 5.82 26.34 -14.02
N LEU A 321 5.56 25.96 -15.27
CA LEU A 321 6.61 25.70 -16.25
C LEU A 321 7.29 27.02 -16.70
N PRO A 322 8.57 26.94 -17.14
CA PRO A 322 9.29 28.06 -17.73
C PRO A 322 8.59 28.66 -18.96
N GLU A 323 9.12 29.75 -19.53
CA GLU A 323 8.73 30.22 -20.86
C GLU A 323 8.77 29.07 -21.89
N ASP A 324 7.91 29.10 -22.91
CA ASP A 324 7.62 27.93 -23.78
C ASP A 324 6.88 26.76 -23.08
N ARG A 325 6.04 27.08 -22.08
CA ARG A 325 5.22 26.14 -21.29
C ARG A 325 4.60 25.00 -22.09
N GLN A 326 4.06 25.28 -23.28
CA GLN A 326 3.37 24.27 -24.10
C GLN A 326 4.33 23.19 -24.61
N LEU A 327 5.58 23.56 -24.94
CA LEU A 327 6.61 22.63 -25.40
C LEU A 327 7.02 21.68 -24.29
N TYR A 328 7.31 22.21 -23.10
CA TYR A 328 7.67 21.41 -21.93
C TYR A 328 6.50 20.54 -21.44
N TYR A 329 5.29 21.10 -21.44
CA TYR A 329 4.08 20.35 -21.11
C TYR A 329 3.90 19.15 -22.04
N ASN A 330 3.96 19.37 -23.37
CA ASN A 330 3.82 18.29 -24.35
C ASN A 330 4.90 17.22 -24.16
N ARG A 331 6.14 17.63 -23.85
CA ARG A 331 7.24 16.68 -23.59
C ARG A 331 7.02 15.84 -22.34
N ILE A 332 6.60 16.45 -21.21
CA ILE A 332 6.27 15.71 -20.00
C ILE A 332 5.10 14.76 -20.26
N ILE A 333 4.04 15.23 -20.93
CA ILE A 333 2.86 14.42 -21.23
C ILE A 333 3.22 13.23 -22.14
N GLN A 334 4.10 13.40 -23.14
CA GLN A 334 4.57 12.30 -23.98
C GLN A 334 5.13 11.12 -23.16
N PHE A 335 5.84 11.39 -22.06
CA PHE A 335 6.43 10.35 -21.21
C PHE A 335 5.56 9.94 -20.00
N THR A 336 4.44 10.62 -19.74
CA THR A 336 3.58 10.39 -18.57
C THR A 336 2.14 10.05 -18.91
N SER A 337 1.72 10.18 -20.17
CA SER A 337 0.40 9.74 -20.61
C SER A 337 0.44 8.25 -20.96
N HIS A 338 -0.57 7.50 -20.50
CA HIS A 338 -0.92 6.25 -21.16
C HIS A 338 -1.36 6.61 -22.58
N SER A 339 -0.56 6.23 -23.58
CA SER A 339 -0.93 6.47 -24.97
C SER A 339 -2.27 5.79 -25.23
N THR A 340 -3.31 6.59 -25.49
CA THR A 340 -4.59 6.12 -26.04
C THR A 340 -4.42 5.53 -27.45
N LEU A 341 -3.23 5.66 -28.04
CA LEU A 341 -2.78 4.98 -29.25
C LEU A 341 -1.86 3.80 -28.87
N SER A 342 -2.39 2.61 -29.08
CA SER A 342 -2.03 1.36 -28.44
C SER A 342 -0.91 0.54 -29.13
N ASN A 343 0.09 1.14 -29.78
CA ASN A 343 1.14 0.34 -30.44
C ASN A 343 2.55 0.92 -30.52
N GLU A 344 2.81 2.14 -30.03
CA GLU A 344 4.18 2.67 -29.99
C GLU A 344 4.68 2.65 -28.54
N THR A 345 5.60 1.72 -28.25
CA THR A 345 6.45 1.86 -27.07
C THR A 345 7.13 3.21 -27.17
N VAL A 346 6.78 4.16 -26.28
CA VAL A 346 7.49 5.44 -26.18
C VAL A 346 9.00 5.12 -26.15
N PRO A 347 9.83 5.68 -27.04
CA PRO A 347 11.26 5.36 -27.08
C PRO A 347 11.96 5.82 -25.79
N GLU A 348 13.14 5.25 -25.50
CA GLU A 348 13.97 5.76 -24.40
C GLU A 348 14.28 7.24 -24.59
N PRO A 349 14.31 8.04 -23.50
CA PRO A 349 14.50 9.48 -23.61
C PRO A 349 15.87 9.78 -24.22
N THR A 350 15.85 10.53 -25.31
CA THR A 350 17.04 11.04 -25.98
C THR A 350 17.79 12.03 -25.08
N ASN A 351 19.08 12.28 -25.36
CA ASN A 351 19.87 13.23 -24.57
C ASN A 351 19.22 14.63 -24.43
N PRO A 352 18.60 15.22 -25.48
CA PRO A 352 17.84 16.47 -25.32
C PRO A 352 16.67 16.36 -24.33
N GLU A 353 15.99 15.21 -24.29
CA GLU A 353 14.88 14.96 -23.38
C GLU A 353 15.37 14.77 -21.93
N LYS A 354 16.50 14.09 -21.74
CA LYS A 354 17.18 14.03 -20.44
C LYS A 354 17.58 15.42 -19.94
N ASN A 355 18.14 16.26 -20.82
CA ASN A 355 18.46 17.65 -20.49
C ASN A 355 17.21 18.48 -20.14
N THR A 356 16.05 18.14 -20.72
CA THR A 356 14.77 18.79 -20.37
C THR A 356 14.38 18.49 -18.92
N VAL A 357 14.57 17.25 -18.45
CA VAL A 357 14.31 16.89 -17.04
C VAL A 357 15.20 17.71 -16.10
N LYS A 358 16.50 17.83 -16.43
CA LYS A 358 17.44 18.65 -15.66
C LYS A 358 17.00 20.12 -15.59
N LEU A 359 16.73 20.73 -16.74
CA LEU A 359 16.33 22.14 -16.82
C LEU A 359 15.03 22.42 -16.07
N LEU A 360 14.06 21.52 -16.15
CA LEU A 360 12.78 21.67 -15.47
C LEU A 360 12.91 21.48 -13.95
N LEU A 361 13.73 20.53 -13.50
CA LEU A 361 14.01 20.38 -12.09
C LEU A 361 14.72 21.62 -11.52
N GLU A 362 15.78 22.08 -12.19
CA GLU A 362 16.50 23.31 -11.83
C GLU A 362 15.55 24.50 -11.78
N HIS A 363 14.71 24.70 -12.81
CA HIS A 363 13.70 25.75 -12.81
C HIS A 363 12.74 25.66 -11.62
N LEU A 364 12.29 24.46 -11.26
CA LEU A 364 11.36 24.28 -10.15
C LEU A 364 12.03 24.57 -8.79
N VAL A 365 13.29 24.18 -8.61
CA VAL A 365 14.07 24.38 -7.38
C VAL A 365 14.56 25.82 -7.23
N ASP A 366 15.02 26.45 -8.33
CA ASP A 366 15.48 27.84 -8.35
C ASP A 366 14.33 28.86 -8.37
N SER A 367 13.11 28.39 -8.59
CA SER A 367 11.92 29.21 -8.43
C SER A 367 11.85 29.78 -7.01
N LYS A 368 11.18 30.94 -6.85
CA LYS A 368 11.06 31.66 -5.56
C LYS A 368 10.40 30.86 -4.42
N TYR A 369 10.00 29.61 -4.66
CA TYR A 369 9.18 28.78 -3.78
C TYR A 369 9.99 27.71 -3.01
N TRP A 370 11.26 27.46 -3.38
CA TRP A 370 12.05 26.31 -2.90
C TRP A 370 13.38 26.68 -2.22
N LYS A 371 13.64 27.96 -1.92
CA LYS A 371 14.90 28.37 -1.28
C LYS A 371 15.01 27.83 0.15
N GLU A 372 15.88 26.86 0.36
CA GLU A 372 16.31 26.44 1.70
C GLU A 372 17.06 27.60 2.39
N GLU A 373 16.72 27.88 3.66
CA GLU A 373 17.55 28.73 4.51
C GLU A 373 18.89 28.00 4.72
N VAL A 374 19.94 28.53 4.10
CA VAL A 374 21.31 28.13 4.38
C VAL A 374 21.64 28.61 5.79
N GLU A 375 21.80 27.69 6.76
CA GLU A 375 22.42 28.05 8.04
C GLU A 375 23.84 28.56 7.77
N PRO A 376 24.21 29.76 8.25
CA PRO A 376 25.55 30.28 8.04
C PRO A 376 26.57 29.39 8.76
N SER A 377 27.54 28.88 8.00
CA SER A 377 28.69 28.14 8.51
C SER A 377 29.37 28.96 9.61
N ALA A 378 29.58 28.34 10.77
CA ALA A 378 30.34 28.93 11.87
C ALA A 378 31.66 29.51 11.35
N MET A 379 31.79 30.83 11.44
CA MET A 379 33.02 31.55 11.14
C MET A 379 34.15 30.97 11.99
N GLU A 380 35.24 30.64 11.31
CA GLU A 380 36.56 30.44 11.89
C GLU A 380 36.87 31.63 12.82
N THR A 381 36.96 31.34 14.11
CA THR A 381 37.58 32.28 15.05
C THR A 381 39.08 32.13 14.89
N GLU A 382 39.66 33.05 14.11
CA GLU A 382 41.09 33.31 14.14
C GLU A 382 41.52 33.62 15.58
N ASN A 383 42.30 32.72 16.15
CA ASN A 383 43.10 33.00 17.34
C ASN A 383 44.18 34.02 16.97
N VAL A 384 43.95 35.29 17.31
CA VAL A 384 45.04 36.28 17.40
C VAL A 384 45.37 36.47 18.87
N THR A 385 46.55 35.97 19.22
CA THR A 385 47.31 36.27 20.44
C THR A 385 47.53 37.76 20.64
N VAL A 386 47.28 38.26 21.85
CA VAL A 386 48.17 39.18 22.60
C VAL A 386 48.13 38.81 24.07
#